data_AF-K1EP03-F1
#
_entry.id   AF-K1EP03-F1
#
_cell.length_a   1.000
_cell.length_b   1.000
_cell.length_c   1.000
_cell.angle_alpha   90.00
_cell.angle_beta   90.00
_cell.angle_gamma   90.00
#
_symmetry.space_group_name_H-M   'P 1'
#
loop_
_entity.id
_entity.type
_entity.pdbx_description
1 polymer ?
#
loop_
_entity_poly.entity_id
_entity_poly.type
_entity_poly.pdbx_seq_one_letter_code
_entity_poly.pdbx_strand_id
1 'polypeptide(L)' 'MREQTSPASVPTDPSLQAVITSAFAVAEVAVEHLVRVSPTLDRDRVEYVVASVLLEEAWVGGS' A
#
# COMPACT_ATOMS: atom_id res chain seq x y z
N MET A 1 18.12 13.21 32.33
CA MET A 1 18.32 13.64 30.94
C MET A 1 17.55 12.64 30.08
N ARG A 2 16.44 13.01 29.45
CA ARG A 2 15.68 12.08 28.59
C ARG A 2 16.37 12.10 27.23
N GLU A 3 16.94 10.98 26.81
CA GLU A 3 17.39 10.80 25.44
C GLU A 3 16.15 10.85 24.55
N GLN A 4 15.94 12.00 23.90
CA GLN A 4 15.06 12.10 22.75
C GLN A 4 15.68 11.18 21.69
N THR A 5 15.13 9.97 21.55
CA THR A 5 15.33 9.17 20.35
C THR A 5 14.74 9.97 19.21
N SER A 6 15.60 10.75 18.55
CA SER A 6 15.31 11.45 17.31
C SER A 6 14.64 10.44 16.38
N PRO A 7 13.45 10.72 15.81
CA PRO A 7 12.82 9.78 14.89
C PRO A 7 13.82 9.56 13.76
N ALA A 8 14.39 8.36 13.70
CA ALA A 8 15.34 7.98 12.69
C ALA A 8 14.74 8.39 11.34
N SER A 9 15.50 9.20 10.61
CA SER A 9 15.16 9.78 9.32
C SER A 9 14.44 8.74 8.47
N VAL A 10 13.12 8.93 8.27
CA VAL A 10 12.43 8.25 7.18
C VAL A 10 13.24 8.63 5.94
N PRO A 11 13.87 7.68 5.24
CA PRO A 11 14.51 8.00 3.99
C PRO A 11 13.38 8.36 3.04
N THR A 12 13.09 9.65 2.87
CA THR A 12 12.26 10.16 1.78
C THR A 12 13.11 10.09 0.52
N ASP A 13 13.48 8.88 0.13
CA ASP A 13 13.96 8.66 -1.21
C ASP A 13 12.78 9.01 -2.14
N PRO A 14 12.90 10.05 -2.99
CA PRO A 14 11.81 10.48 -3.84
C PRO A 14 11.37 9.38 -4.81
N SER A 15 12.25 8.44 -5.14
CA SER A 15 11.91 7.27 -5.96
C SER A 15 11.04 6.27 -5.19
N LEU A 16 11.33 6.04 -3.90
CA LEU A 16 10.51 5.20 -3.03
C LEU A 16 9.13 5.83 -2.83
N GLN A 17 9.07 7.14 -2.59
CA GLN A 17 7.80 7.86 -2.49
C GLN A 17 6.97 7.73 -3.77
N ALA A 18 7.58 7.89 -4.94
CA ALA A 18 6.90 7.73 -6.22
C ALA A 18 6.34 6.31 -6.42
N VAL A 19 7.12 5.28 -6.08
CA VAL A 19 6.67 3.88 -6.15
C VAL A 19 5.48 3.64 -5.22
N ILE A 20 5.54 4.13 -3.97
CA ILE A 20 4.44 4.01 -3.01
C ILE A 20 3.18 4.70 -3.57
N THR A 21 3.30 5.93 -4.05
CA THR A 21 2.17 6.66 -4.64
C THR A 21 1.57 5.92 -5.84
N SER A 22 2.40 5.37 -6.73
CA SER A 22 1.93 4.57 -7.85
C SER A 22 1.23 3.29 -7.41
N ALA A 23 1.73 2.60 -6.37
CA ALA A 23 1.09 1.40 -5.84
C ALA A 23 -0.31 1.69 -5.30
N PHE A 24 -0.50 2.79 -4.56
CA PHE A 24 -1.83 3.24 -4.10
C PHE A 24 -2.77 3.57 -5.26
N ALA A 25 -2.29 4.30 -6.27
CA ALA A 25 -3.11 4.64 -7.43
C ALA A 25 -3.57 3.38 -8.21
N VAL A 26 -2.68 2.39 -8.36
CA VAL A 26 -3.03 1.10 -8.98
C VAL A 26 -4.01 0.31 -8.12
N ALA A 27 -3.85 0.33 -6.79
CA ALA A 27 -4.76 -0.33 -5.86
C ALA A 27 -6.19 0.19 -5.99
N GLU A 28 -6.37 1.53 -6.04
CA GLU A 28 -7.68 2.16 -6.23
C GLU A 28 -8.36 1.68 -7.52
N VAL A 29 -7.62 1.68 -8.63
CA VAL A 29 -8.11 1.20 -9.93
C VAL A 29 -8.48 -0.29 -9.88
N ALA A 30 -7.68 -1.11 -9.20
CA ALA A 30 -7.94 -2.53 -9.05
C ALA A 30 -9.23 -2.80 -8.25
N VAL A 31 -9.45 -2.07 -7.14
CA VAL A 31 -10.68 -2.15 -6.34
C VAL A 31 -11.90 -1.81 -7.19
N GLU A 32 -11.85 -0.70 -7.93
CA GLU A 32 -12.95 -0.31 -8.82
C GLU A 32 -13.24 -1.35 -9.91
N HIS A 33 -12.19 -1.94 -10.49
CA HIS A 33 -12.35 -2.97 -11.50
C HIS A 33 -12.96 -4.26 -10.94
N LEU A 34 -12.51 -4.71 -9.77
CA LEU A 34 -13.00 -5.93 -9.13
C LEU A 34 -14.48 -5.82 -8.76
N VAL A 35 -14.89 -4.70 -8.18
CA VAL A 35 -16.31 -4.44 -7.87
C VAL A 35 -17.16 -4.34 -9.14
N ARG A 36 -16.62 -3.77 -10.22
CA ARG A 36 -17.31 -3.72 -11.53
C ARG A 36 -17.52 -5.10 -12.15
N VAL A 37 -16.50 -5.97 -12.07
CA VAL A 37 -16.54 -7.33 -12.63
C VAL A 37 -17.45 -8.23 -11.80
N SER A 38 -17.43 -8.08 -10.47
CA SER A 38 -18.26 -8.85 -9.56
C SER A 38 -18.97 -7.92 -8.57
N PRO A 39 -20.17 -7.40 -8.92
CA PRO A 39 -20.92 -6.45 -8.09
C PRO A 39 -21.37 -7.00 -6.73
N THR A 40 -21.25 -8.30 -6.51
CA THR A 40 -21.52 -8.97 -5.23
C THR A 40 -20.36 -8.81 -4.23
N LEU A 41 -19.20 -8.36 -4.67
CA LEU A 41 -18.06 -8.09 -3.79
C LEU A 41 -18.30 -6.79 -3.04
N ASP A 42 -18.17 -6.88 -1.71
CA ASP A 42 -18.14 -5.71 -0.84
C ASP A 42 -16.85 -4.91 -1.09
N ARG A 43 -17.00 -3.62 -1.42
CA ARG A 43 -15.88 -2.76 -1.81
C ARG A 43 -14.84 -2.63 -0.70
N ASP A 44 -15.27 -2.45 0.53
CA ASP A 44 -14.38 -2.24 1.68
C ASP A 44 -13.54 -3.50 1.94
N ARG A 45 -14.15 -4.69 1.81
CA ARG A 45 -13.42 -5.96 1.86
C ARG A 45 -12.42 -6.12 0.72
N VAL A 46 -12.78 -5.70 -0.50
CA VAL A 46 -11.87 -5.76 -1.65
C VAL A 46 -10.68 -4.83 -1.45
N GLU A 47 -10.90 -3.61 -0.96
CA GLU A 47 -9.84 -2.66 -0.62
C GLU A 47 -8.87 -3.24 0.41
N TYR A 48 -9.39 -3.85 1.47
CA TYR A 48 -8.57 -4.52 2.48
C TYR A 48 -7.72 -5.66 1.90
N VAL A 49 -8.31 -6.51 1.05
CA VAL A 49 -7.59 -7.62 0.41
C VAL A 49 -6.51 -7.11 -0.53
N VAL A 50 -6.80 -6.11 -1.37
CA VAL A 50 -5.82 -5.52 -2.29
C VAL A 50 -4.66 -4.89 -1.53
N ALA A 51 -4.93 -4.13 -0.47
CA ALA A 51 -3.89 -3.56 0.39
C ALA A 51 -3.03 -4.64 1.06
N SER A 52 -3.65 -5.73 1.52
CA SER A 52 -2.95 -6.85 2.16
C SER A 52 -2.00 -7.56 1.18
N VAL A 53 -2.45 -7.84 -0.04
CA VAL A 53 -1.61 -8.46 -1.09
C VAL A 53 -0.44 -7.57 -1.44
N LEU A 54 -0.66 -6.26 -1.65
CA LEU A 54 0.43 -5.33 -1.95
C LEU A 54 1.47 -5.24 -0.83
N LEU A 55 1.02 -5.33 0.43
CA LEU A 55 1.90 -5.35 1.59
C LEU A 55 2.71 -6.65 1.67
N GLU A 56 2.09 -7.81 1.41
CA GLU A 56 2.76 -9.11 1.37
C GLU A 56 3.84 -9.14 0.28
N GLU A 57 3.52 -8.69 -0.94
CA GLU A 57 4.49 -8.63 -2.04
C GLU A 57 5.65 -7.67 -1.76
N ALA A 58 5.38 -6.52 -1.12
CA ALA A 58 6.42 -5.58 -0.70
C ALA A 58 7.36 -6.18 0.36
N TRP A 59 6.84 -7.06 1.23
CA TRP A 59 7.65 -7.73 2.26
C TRP A 59 8.47 -8.89 1.71
N VAL A 60 7.88 -9.72 0.84
CA VAL A 60 8.57 -10.87 0.22
C VAL A 60 9.63 -10.42 -0.78
N GLY A 61 9.43 -9.30 -1.48
CA GLY A 61 10.44 -8.72 -2.37
C GLY A 61 11.66 -8.10 -1.66
N GLY A 62 11.62 -7.98 -0.33
CA GLY A 62 12.70 -7.40 0.49
C GLY A 62 13.62 -8.42 1.17
N SER A 63 13.35 -9.73 1.03
CA SER A 63 14.18 -10.83 1.57
C SER A 63 15.08 -11.45 0.50
#